data_AF-A0AB34J0F9-F1
#
_entry.id   AF-A0AB34J0F9-F1
#
_cell.length_a   1.000
_cell.length_b   1.000
_cell.length_c   1.000
_cell.angle_alpha   90.00
_cell.angle_beta   90.00
_cell.angle_gamma   90.00
#
_symmetry.space_group_name_H-M   'P 1'
#
loop_
_entity.id
_entity.type
_entity.pdbx_description
1 polymer ?
#
loop_
_entity_poly.entity_id
_entity_poly.type
_entity_poly.pdbx_seq_one_letter_code
_entity_poly.pdbx_strand_id
1 'polypeptide(L)'
;MSLQSLGRDFIVRLIKSGVRPTITGDIWSESGMGLFGIYAHGITETWVVEKALIGLVACSAERHTAVNIKKWTEEALVSIGFRSEDLLGSS
;
A
#
# COMPACT_ATOMS: atom_id res chain seq x y z
N MET A 1 -7.21 13.92 10.05
CA MET A 1 -7.37 12.87 9.03
C MET A 1 -6.22 11.89 9.21
N SER A 2 -6.47 10.59 9.37
CA SER A 2 -5.42 9.59 9.59
C SER A 2 -4.81 9.11 8.26
N LEU A 3 -3.60 8.54 8.30
CA LEU A 3 -2.96 7.92 7.13
C LEU A 3 -3.89 6.89 6.47
N GLN A 4 -4.59 6.10 7.29
CA GLN A 4 -5.51 5.07 6.82
C GLN A 4 -6.70 5.67 6.07
N SER A 5 -7.26 6.78 6.55
CA SER A 5 -8.37 7.46 5.85
C SER A 5 -7.93 8.03 4.50
N LEU A 6 -6.74 8.65 4.42
CA LEU A 6 -6.19 9.15 3.16
C LEU A 6 -5.92 8.03 2.15
N GLY A 7 -5.33 6.92 2.61
CA GLY A 7 -5.08 5.75 1.79
C GLY A 7 -6.36 5.12 1.25
N ARG A 8 -7.38 4.98 2.10
CA ARG A 8 -8.70 4.47 1.69
C ARG A 8 -9.35 5.37 0.65
N ASP A 9 -9.43 6.67 0.90
CA ASP A 9 -10.07 7.63 0.00
C ASP A 9 -9.37 7.67 -1.36
N PHE A 10 -8.04 7.57 -1.37
CA PHE A 10 -7.24 7.46 -2.58
C PHE A 10 -7.64 6.25 -3.42
N ILE A 11 -7.66 5.05 -2.83
CA ILE A 11 -8.03 3.81 -3.55
C ILE A 11 -9.48 3.84 -4.03
N VAL A 12 -10.42 4.30 -3.20
CA VAL A 12 -11.84 4.42 -3.59
C VAL A 12 -12.00 5.36 -4.78
N ARG A 13 -11.27 6.49 -4.81
CA ARG A 13 -11.29 7.42 -5.95
C ARG A 13 -10.79 6.75 -7.22
N LEU A 14 -9.66 6.03 -7.17
CA LEU A 14 -9.11 5.31 -8.33
C LEU A 14 -10.12 4.30 -8.89
N ILE A 15 -10.69 3.45 -8.03
CA ILE A 15 -11.66 2.43 -8.44
C ILE A 15 -12.90 3.09 -9.07
N LYS A 16 -13.41 4.18 -8.49
CA LYS A 16 -14.55 4.93 -9.05
C LYS A 16 -14.25 5.55 -10.41
N SER A 17 -13.00 5.92 -10.67
CA SER A 17 -12.53 6.41 -11.97
C SER A 17 -12.22 5.29 -12.97
N GLY A 18 -12.51 4.02 -12.64
CA GLY A 18 -12.21 2.88 -13.51
C GLY A 18 -10.71 2.54 -13.58
N VAL A 19 -9.90 3.13 -12.69
CA VAL A 19 -8.46 2.90 -12.62
C VAL A 19 -8.20 1.77 -11.64
N ARG A 20 -7.50 0.74 -12.11
CA ARG A 20 -7.05 -0.35 -11.25
C ARG A 20 -5.85 0.10 -10.41
N PRO A 21 -5.97 0.16 -9.08
CA PRO A 21 -4.84 0.50 -8.22
C PRO A 21 -3.78 -0.60 -8.25
N THR A 22 -2.51 -0.22 -8.12
CA THR A 22 -1.39 -1.16 -7.95
C THR A 22 -0.70 -0.91 -6.61
N ILE A 23 -0.15 -1.96 -6.01
CA ILE A 23 0.55 -1.88 -4.71
C ILE A 23 2.03 -2.13 -4.94
N THR A 24 2.88 -1.30 -4.35
CA THR A 24 4.34 -1.52 -4.32
C THR A 24 4.85 -1.47 -2.88
N GLY A 25 5.89 -2.24 -2.61
CA GLY A 25 6.68 -2.15 -1.39
C GLY A 25 8.05 -1.55 -1.68
N ASP A 26 8.51 -0.65 -0.81
CA ASP A 26 9.86 -0.09 -0.82
C ASP A 26 10.58 -0.51 0.48
N ILE A 27 11.79 -1.05 0.33
CA ILE A 27 12.58 -1.60 1.44
C ILE A 27 13.84 -0.77 1.57
N TRP A 28 14.07 -0.29 2.78
CA TRP A 28 15.25 0.50 3.12
C TRP A 28 15.91 -0.04 4.38
N SER A 29 17.24 0.09 4.46
CA SER A 29 17.98 -0.24 5.67
C SER A 29 19.25 0.60 5.80
N GLU A 30 19.52 1.09 7.01
CA GLU A 30 20.74 1.84 7.34
C GLU A 30 21.09 1.61 8.82
N SER A 31 22.38 1.41 9.13
CA SER A 31 22.90 1.36 10.51
C SER A 31 22.13 0.44 11.46
N GLY A 32 21.67 -0.72 10.98
CA GLY A 32 20.92 -1.71 11.77
C GLY A 32 19.42 -1.41 11.89
N MET A 33 18.93 -0.30 11.32
CA MET A 33 17.52 0.01 11.17
C MET A 33 17.01 -0.45 9.80
N GLY A 34 15.76 -0.90 9.75
CA GLY A 34 15.07 -1.22 8.50
C GLY A 34 13.70 -0.54 8.46
N LEU A 35 13.25 -0.19 7.26
CA LEU A 35 11.94 0.35 6.99
C LEU A 35 11.32 -0.35 5.79
N PHE A 36 10.04 -0.67 5.90
CA PHE A 36 9.22 -1.15 4.80
C PHE A 36 8.04 -0.21 4.59
N GLY A 37 8.05 0.52 3.46
CA GLY A 37 6.98 1.41 3.03
C GLY A 37 6.08 0.71 2.01
N ILE A 38 4.77 0.81 2.19
CA ILE A 38 3.76 0.19 1.32
C ILE A 38 2.92 1.29 0.69
N TYR A 39 2.86 1.30 -0.63
CA TYR A 39 2.24 2.37 -1.41
C TYR A 39 1.14 1.83 -2.33
N ALA A 40 0.04 2.55 -2.41
CA ALA A 40 -0.95 2.39 -3.48
C ALA A 40 -0.68 3.42 -4.58
N HIS A 41 -0.81 3.00 -5.83
CA HIS A 41 -0.60 3.84 -7.01
C HIS A 41 -1.82 3.80 -7.92
N GLY A 42 -2.00 4.87 -8.67
CA GLY A 42 -2.93 4.91 -9.79
C GLY A 42 -2.57 6.03 -10.75
N ILE A 43 -3.03 5.91 -11.98
CA ILE A 43 -2.91 6.96 -12.98
C ILE A 43 -4.22 7.75 -13.02
N THR A 44 -4.14 9.07 -13.04
CA THR A 44 -5.32 9.93 -13.20
C THR A 44 -5.75 10.04 -14.66
N GLU A 45 -6.93 10.61 -14.89
CA GLU A 45 -7.43 10.95 -16.23
C GLU A 45 -6.51 11.92 -17.00
N THR A 46 -5.68 12.68 -16.28
CA THR A 46 -4.69 13.61 -16.85
C THR A 46 -3.32 12.96 -17.07
N TRP A 47 -3.22 11.63 -17.03
CA TRP A 47 -1.98 10.88 -17.22
C TRP A 47 -0.90 11.17 -16.16
N VAL A 48 -1.31 11.59 -14.97
CA VAL A 48 -0.40 11.80 -13.84
C VAL A 48 -0.42 10.56 -12.95
N VAL A 49 0.77 10.03 -12.64
CA VAL A 49 0.90 8.95 -11.65
C VAL A 49 0.82 9.56 -10.26
N GLU A 50 -0.15 9.12 -9.48
CA GLU A 50 -0.29 9.48 -8.08
C GLU A 50 0.01 8.26 -7.19
N LYS A 51 0.51 8.54 -5.99
CA LYS A 51 0.80 7.51 -4.98
C LYS A 51 0.38 7.95 -3.60
N ALA A 52 -0.08 6.99 -2.78
CA ALA A 52 -0.39 7.19 -1.37
C ALA A 52 0.35 6.15 -0.53
N LEU A 53 1.01 6.60 0.54
CA LEU A 53 1.56 5.70 1.56
C LEU A 53 0.38 5.10 2.35
N ILE A 54 0.28 3.77 2.36
CA ILE A 54 -0.81 3.04 3.04
C ILE A 54 -0.32 2.21 4.22
N GLY A 55 0.99 1.97 4.33
CA GLY A 55 1.60 1.29 5.47
C GLY A 55 3.08 1.65 5.60
N LEU A 56 3.56 1.72 6.83
CA LEU A 56 4.97 1.95 7.15
C LEU A 56 5.35 1.09 8.35
N VAL A 57 6.33 0.22 8.19
CA VAL A 57 6.78 -0.72 9.22
C VAL A 57 8.25 -0.47 9.53
N ALA A 58 8.56 -0.23 10.81
CA ALA A 58 9.93 -0.18 11.30
C ALA A 58 10.41 -1.58 11.68
N CYS A 59 11.47 -2.04 11.04
CA CYS A 59 11.97 -3.41 11.14
C CYS A 59 13.00 -3.63 12.26
N SER A 60 13.10 -2.70 13.21
CA SER A 60 13.83 -2.96 14.46
C SER A 60 13.23 -4.12 15.26
N ALA A 61 11.98 -4.51 15.00
CA ALA A 61 11.28 -5.61 15.66
C ALA A 61 11.33 -6.95 14.90
N GLU A 62 11.34 -6.95 13.56
CA GLU A 62 11.17 -8.15 12.73
C GLU A 62 11.90 -8.02 11.37
N ARG A 63 12.51 -9.11 10.86
CA ARG A 63 13.30 -9.11 9.60
C ARG A 63 12.41 -8.98 8.36
N HIS A 64 12.94 -8.41 7.26
CA HIS A 64 12.34 -8.36 5.92
C HIS A 64 12.25 -9.75 5.23
N THR A 65 11.62 -10.74 5.87
CA THR A 65 11.37 -12.04 5.26
C THR A 65 10.18 -11.94 4.30
N ALA A 66 10.10 -12.84 3.32
CA ALA A 66 8.95 -12.88 2.41
C ALA A 66 7.61 -13.06 3.16
N VAL A 67 7.62 -13.85 4.25
CA VAL A 67 6.44 -14.07 5.11
C VAL A 67 6.00 -12.77 5.78
N ASN A 68 6.95 -12.02 6.34
CA ASN A 68 6.66 -10.77 7.02
C ASN A 68 6.21 -9.67 6.06
N ILE A 69 6.89 -9.53 4.91
CA ILE A 69 6.50 -8.59 3.85
C ILE A 69 5.07 -8.86 3.39
N LYS A 70 4.71 -10.13 3.18
CA LYS A 70 3.34 -10.52 2.82
C LYS A 70 2.35 -10.11 3.92
N LYS A 71 2.61 -10.52 5.16
CA LYS A 71 1.77 -10.20 6.33
C LYS A 71 1.54 -8.70 6.47
N TRP A 72 2.61 -7.89 6.46
CA TRP A 72 2.50 -6.43 6.62
C TRP A 72 1.74 -5.78 5.46
N THR A 73 1.90 -6.31 4.25
CA THR A 73 1.14 -5.83 3.09
C THR A 73 -0.36 -6.13 3.23
N GLU A 74 -0.71 -7.34 3.67
CA GLU A 74 -2.11 -7.72 3.96
C GLU A 74 -2.70 -6.89 5.09
N GLU A 75 -1.96 -6.69 6.18
CA GLU A 75 -2.37 -5.86 7.32
C GLU A 75 -2.59 -4.39 6.91
N ALA A 76 -1.70 -3.83 6.09
CA ALA A 76 -1.85 -2.48 5.57
C ALA A 76 -3.13 -2.34 4.74
N LEU A 77 -3.41 -3.27 3.84
CA LEU A 77 -4.64 -3.29 3.03
C LEU A 77 -5.90 -3.41 3.91
N VAL A 78 -5.89 -4.34 4.87
CA VAL A 78 -7.03 -4.51 5.79
C VAL A 78 -7.27 -3.25 6.61
N SER A 79 -6.21 -2.55 7.04
CA SER A 79 -6.32 -1.32 7.82
C SER A 79 -7.00 -0.17 7.07
N ILE A 80 -6.98 -0.20 5.73
CA ILE A 80 -7.69 0.76 4.87
C ILE A 80 -9.00 0.18 4.30
N GLY A 81 -9.38 -1.02 4.74
CA GLY A 81 -10.63 -1.69 4.43
C GLY A 81 -10.67 -2.31 3.03
N PHE A 82 -9.54 -2.86 2.58
CA PHE A 82 -9.41 -3.64 1.35
C PHE A 82 -8.70 -4.98 1.63
N ARG A 83 -8.93 -5.94 0.76
CA ARG A 83 -8.15 -7.18 0.63
C ARG A 83 -7.50 -7.23 -0.74
N SER A 84 -6.52 -8.13 -0.91
CA SER A 84 -5.88 -8.37 -2.20
C SER A 84 -6.89 -8.67 -3.31
N GLU A 85 -7.94 -9.42 -3.00
CA GLU A 85 -8.97 -9.83 -3.95
C GLU A 85 -9.77 -8.63 -4.46
N ASP A 86 -10.00 -7.63 -3.60
CA ASP A 86 -10.74 -6.40 -3.95
C ASP A 86 -10.01 -5.58 -5.03
N LEU A 87 -8.68 -5.72 -5.13
CA LEU A 87 -7.84 -4.99 -6.09
C LEU A 87 -7.61 -5.79 -7.39
N LEU A 88 -7.91 -7.09 -7.39
CA LEU A 88 -7.67 -7.95 -8.54
C LEU A 88 -8.80 -7.89 -9.58
N GLY A 89 -9.98 -7.39 -9.20
CA GLY A 89 -11.18 -7.36 -10.02
C GLY A 89 -11.78 -8.76 -10.19
N SER A 90 -13.10 -8.88 -10.09
CA SER A 90 -13.80 -10.11 -10.47
C SER A 90 -13.55 -10.33 -11.97
N SER A 91 -12.87 -11.43 -12.30
CA SER A 91 -12.76 -11.92 -13.69
C SER A 91 -14.13 -12.33 -14.23
#